data_AF-A0A3N0D9C4-F1
#
_entry.id   AF-A0A3N0D9C4-F1
#
_cell.length_a   1.000
_cell.length_b   1.000
_cell.length_c   1.000
_cell.angle_alpha   90.00
_cell.angle_beta   90.00
_cell.angle_gamma   90.00
#
_symmetry.space_group_name_H-M   'P 1'
#
loop_
_entity.id
_entity.type
_entity.pdbx_description
1 polymer ?
#
loop_
_entity_poly.entity_id
_entity_poly.type
_entity_poly.pdbx_seq_one_letter_code
_entity_poly.pdbx_strand_id
1 'polypeptide(L)'
;MTVASAPLPIVDLEPEWSKPDAKKLPARAGHGYILDLSDMQQQQPGPRFGQGLLNHGSDGTKSACYLVVLTTPDEWHGVWAEETRHVMVKHSSPHAKPLACQELRLLGAEHRIAWLNEETYKDIWLSNPPAQEARRLARIVYEAKENDNSIIDEFRGWNTHINSLLTPAKLGLPGEPELVSTRATVWAGALLHGGRKQSVLHAADLLLEKLSFTREPLNVLADATSSHRLKAATLTPSGDRAYHAQDKHDLAPAILRHLWEEFPTQRNLLRSWAVSVVAHQAIPDDDARIAVDSLLELSRELHDNSIIDGIAKEVSERRMPLAVEALTTAALDPALGKYVRERLYRWMLGKPSSTMVDLVTQVCGGELAVRQPAIAMTRLARAAVHAQYPSRPMVDTFRRLAQINPAEVAKALDTWLTEDPAKKHGLVAFLSLAASDEGTRLLLNTTNSPEGRQRFVRAWQQLLQDEESQSAADEQLGAWGAEAENGGLPSELLVDLMSEVYEPRIHRSGLQRFFARDSDFQDSFWGEVYRRVIIRTHEREKASGE
;
A
#
# COMPACT_ATOMS: atom_id res chain seq x y z
N MET A 1 20.77 -43.66 -5.40
CA MET A 1 19.37 -43.18 -5.33
C MET A 1 19.35 -41.96 -4.43
N THR A 2 19.46 -40.78 -5.02
CA THR A 2 19.35 -39.49 -4.31
C THR A 2 17.88 -39.31 -3.94
N VAL A 3 17.60 -39.33 -2.64
CA VAL A 3 16.28 -38.93 -2.12
C VAL A 3 16.09 -37.48 -2.54
N ALA A 4 15.16 -37.24 -3.47
CA ALA A 4 14.78 -35.88 -3.84
C ALA A 4 14.21 -35.22 -2.58
N SER A 5 15.00 -34.37 -1.94
CA SER A 5 14.55 -33.56 -0.82
C SER A 5 13.37 -32.73 -1.32
N ALA A 6 12.24 -32.79 -0.62
CA ALA A 6 11.11 -31.92 -0.92
C ALA A 6 11.60 -30.47 -1.03
N PRO A 7 11.08 -29.67 -1.99
CA PRO A 7 11.51 -28.29 -2.17
C PRO A 7 11.31 -27.52 -0.86
N LEU A 8 12.37 -26.84 -0.41
CA LEU A 8 12.32 -25.99 0.77
C LEU A 8 11.27 -24.88 0.54
N PRO A 9 10.33 -24.64 1.47
CA PRO A 9 9.43 -23.50 1.39
C PRO A 9 10.25 -22.21 1.47
N ILE A 10 10.19 -21.40 0.41
CA ILE A 10 10.86 -20.10 0.34
C ILE A 10 9.90 -19.01 0.78
N VAL A 11 10.35 -18.15 1.69
CA VAL A 11 9.58 -17.02 2.24
C VAL A 11 10.33 -15.72 1.97
N ASP A 12 9.67 -14.77 1.30
CA ASP A 12 10.18 -13.41 1.17
C ASP A 12 10.10 -12.70 2.53
N LEU A 13 11.25 -12.21 3.00
CA LEU A 13 11.39 -11.50 4.26
C LEU A 13 11.19 -10.00 4.07
N GLU A 14 10.33 -9.45 4.91
CA GLU A 14 10.22 -8.02 5.16
C GLU A 14 10.52 -7.74 6.64
N PRO A 15 11.80 -7.68 7.04
CA PRO A 15 12.14 -7.56 8.45
C PRO A 15 11.72 -6.20 9.01
N GLU A 16 11.07 -6.22 10.17
CA GLU A 16 10.67 -5.02 10.88
C GLU A 16 11.83 -4.43 11.67
N TRP A 17 12.65 -3.64 10.98
CA TRP A 17 13.77 -2.95 11.59
C TRP A 17 13.85 -1.48 11.16
N SER A 18 14.43 -0.64 12.02
CA SER A 18 14.77 0.74 11.68
C SER A 18 16.11 0.85 10.95
N LYS A 19 16.94 -0.22 11.05
CA LYS A 19 18.20 -0.46 10.33
C LYS A 19 18.40 -1.97 10.19
N PRO A 20 19.02 -2.47 9.11
CA PRO A 20 19.31 -3.89 8.96
C PRO A 20 20.03 -4.51 10.16
N ASP A 21 19.43 -5.56 10.74
CA ASP A 21 19.91 -6.27 11.92
C ASP A 21 19.65 -7.78 11.82
N ALA A 22 20.72 -8.54 11.61
CA ALA A 22 20.67 -9.99 11.43
C ALA A 22 20.04 -10.73 12.62
N LYS A 23 20.03 -10.15 13.83
CA LYS A 23 19.41 -10.77 15.02
C LYS A 23 17.89 -10.88 14.92
N LYS A 24 17.26 -10.07 14.07
CA LYS A 24 15.81 -10.06 13.85
C LYS A 24 15.37 -11.02 12.75
N LEU A 25 16.31 -11.68 12.09
CA LEU A 25 15.99 -12.62 11.02
C LEU A 25 15.46 -13.93 11.60
N PRO A 26 14.39 -14.50 11.02
CA PRO A 26 13.87 -15.77 11.49
C PRO A 26 14.85 -16.91 11.21
N ALA A 27 14.76 -17.98 12.01
CA ALA A 27 15.61 -19.16 11.90
C ALA A 27 14.78 -20.45 12.01
N ARG A 28 13.61 -20.49 11.37
CA ARG A 28 12.74 -21.68 11.43
C ARG A 28 13.38 -22.82 10.64
N ALA A 29 13.46 -24.00 11.27
CA ALA A 29 14.04 -25.17 10.63
C ALA A 29 13.29 -25.56 9.34
N GLY A 30 14.04 -26.00 8.32
CA GLY A 30 13.49 -26.45 7.04
C GLY A 30 12.83 -25.36 6.20
N HIS A 31 13.23 -24.10 6.34
CA HIS A 31 12.71 -22.97 5.55
C HIS A 31 13.84 -22.26 4.80
N GLY A 32 13.52 -21.75 3.61
CA GLY A 32 14.34 -20.80 2.87
C GLY A 32 13.79 -19.39 3.03
N TYR A 33 14.67 -18.41 3.11
CA TYR A 33 14.33 -17.00 3.26
C TYR A 33 15.00 -16.17 2.17
N ILE A 34 14.26 -15.26 1.54
CA ILE A 34 14.81 -14.25 0.63
C ILE A 34 14.73 -12.90 1.32
N LEU A 35 15.86 -12.23 1.48
CA LEU A 35 15.94 -10.87 1.98
C LEU A 35 16.43 -9.96 0.87
N ASP A 36 15.53 -9.15 0.32
CA ASP A 36 15.92 -8.15 -0.66
C ASP A 36 16.41 -6.87 0.04
N LEU A 37 17.64 -6.47 -0.25
CA LEU A 37 18.33 -5.25 0.17
C LEU A 37 18.81 -4.44 -1.06
N SER A 38 18.08 -4.51 -2.17
CA SER A 38 18.42 -3.85 -3.44
C SER A 38 18.05 -2.36 -3.47
N ASP A 39 17.26 -1.90 -2.50
CA ASP A 39 16.83 -0.50 -2.33
C ASP A 39 17.06 -0.06 -0.87
N MET A 40 18.34 0.10 -0.50
CA MET A 40 18.76 0.48 0.86
C MET A 40 18.96 1.98 1.03
N GLN A 41 18.53 2.80 0.05
CA GLN A 41 18.84 4.23 -0.18
C GLN A 41 18.94 5.16 1.06
N GLN A 42 18.40 4.80 2.22
CA GLN A 42 18.46 5.62 3.45
C GLN A 42 18.80 4.86 4.75
N GLN A 43 19.03 3.54 4.73
CA GLN A 43 19.25 2.73 5.94
C GLN A 43 20.46 1.81 5.81
N GLN A 44 21.65 2.39 5.86
CA GLN A 44 22.88 1.59 5.83
C GLN A 44 22.97 0.65 7.06
N PRO A 45 23.38 -0.60 6.85
CA PRO A 45 23.61 -1.55 7.93
C PRO A 45 24.66 -1.06 8.93
N GLY A 46 24.57 -1.56 10.16
CA GLY A 46 25.67 -1.40 11.12
C GLY A 46 26.93 -2.18 10.69
N PRO A 47 28.12 -1.83 11.20
CA PRO A 47 29.38 -2.46 10.79
C PRO A 47 29.46 -3.96 11.07
N ARG A 48 28.63 -4.48 11.99
CA ARG A 48 28.59 -5.91 12.37
C ARG A 48 27.56 -6.72 11.57
N PHE A 49 26.86 -6.10 10.62
CA PHE A 49 25.77 -6.76 9.91
C PHE A 49 26.26 -7.93 9.06
N GLY A 50 27.39 -7.77 8.35
CA GLY A 50 27.99 -8.83 7.54
C GLY A 50 28.31 -10.07 8.38
N GLN A 51 29.04 -9.90 9.48
CA GLN A 51 29.30 -10.98 10.45
C GLN A 51 28.01 -11.58 11.02
N GLY A 52 26.99 -10.76 11.27
CA GLY A 52 25.68 -11.23 11.70
C GLY A 52 25.00 -12.17 10.69
N LEU A 53 25.08 -11.85 9.40
CA LEU A 53 24.55 -12.70 8.32
C LEU A 53 25.33 -14.01 8.21
N LEU A 54 26.66 -13.98 8.33
CA LEU A 54 27.50 -15.18 8.32
C LEU A 54 27.18 -16.11 9.50
N ASN A 55 26.99 -15.53 10.70
CA ASN A 55 26.59 -16.28 11.88
C ASN A 55 25.21 -16.91 11.67
N HIS A 56 24.24 -16.14 11.15
CA HIS A 56 22.90 -16.64 10.84
C HIS A 56 22.94 -17.81 9.85
N GLY A 57 23.68 -17.71 8.75
CA GLY A 57 23.84 -18.80 7.78
C GLY A 57 24.52 -20.04 8.35
N SER A 58 25.53 -19.85 9.21
CA SER A 58 26.25 -20.94 9.88
C SER A 58 25.36 -21.70 10.86
N ASP A 59 24.54 -20.99 11.63
CA ASP A 59 23.57 -21.60 12.54
C ASP A 59 22.38 -22.20 11.78
N GLY A 60 21.92 -21.56 10.71
CA GLY A 60 20.86 -22.04 9.84
C GLY A 60 21.18 -23.38 9.17
N THR A 61 22.45 -23.62 8.80
CA THR A 61 22.89 -24.90 8.22
C THR A 61 22.60 -26.08 9.14
N LYS A 62 22.71 -25.90 10.47
CA LYS A 62 22.39 -26.94 11.46
C LYS A 62 20.89 -27.28 11.52
N SER A 63 20.05 -26.34 11.11
CA SER A 63 18.59 -26.44 11.14
C SER A 63 17.95 -26.55 9.75
N ALA A 64 18.75 -26.78 8.69
CA ALA A 64 18.29 -26.74 7.30
C ALA A 64 17.53 -25.44 6.95
N CYS A 65 18.00 -24.32 7.49
CA CYS A 65 17.49 -22.98 7.24
C CYS A 65 18.47 -22.22 6.36
N TYR A 66 17.97 -21.65 5.25
CA TYR A 66 18.80 -20.95 4.26
C TYR A 66 18.33 -19.51 4.10
N LEU A 67 19.28 -18.59 3.92
CA LEU A 67 19.02 -17.18 3.67
C LEU A 67 19.72 -16.77 2.37
N VAL A 68 18.96 -16.20 1.43
CA VAL A 68 19.46 -15.55 0.22
C VAL A 68 19.26 -14.06 0.39
N VAL A 69 20.34 -13.29 0.27
CA VAL A 69 20.27 -11.82 0.31
C VAL A 69 20.44 -11.30 -1.11
N LEU A 70 19.42 -10.59 -1.62
CA LEU A 70 19.47 -9.92 -2.91
C LEU A 70 19.92 -8.48 -2.70
N THR A 71 20.83 -7.99 -3.53
CA THR A 71 21.34 -6.61 -3.41
C THR A 71 22.02 -6.18 -4.71
N THR A 72 22.32 -4.90 -4.85
CA THR A 72 23.01 -4.32 -6.01
C THR A 72 24.45 -3.96 -5.65
N PRO A 73 25.38 -3.88 -6.63
CA PRO A 73 26.74 -3.42 -6.39
C PRO A 73 26.80 -2.01 -5.76
N ASP A 74 25.80 -1.17 -6.05
CA ASP A 74 25.73 0.21 -5.56
C ASP A 74 25.27 0.29 -4.10
N GLU A 75 24.48 -0.67 -3.63
CA GLU A 75 23.97 -0.71 -2.25
C GLU A 75 24.84 -1.60 -1.32
N TRP A 76 25.55 -2.59 -1.89
CA TRP A 76 26.32 -3.57 -1.14
C TRP A 76 27.82 -3.30 -1.15
N HIS A 77 28.22 -2.24 -0.45
CA HIS A 77 29.63 -1.84 -0.33
C HIS A 77 30.08 -1.68 1.14
N GLY A 78 31.38 -1.57 1.38
CA GLY A 78 31.94 -1.32 2.71
C GLY A 78 32.15 -2.57 3.56
N VAL A 79 32.24 -2.41 4.88
CA VAL A 79 32.74 -3.45 5.82
C VAL A 79 31.93 -4.74 5.74
N TRP A 80 30.60 -4.66 5.71
CA TRP A 80 29.74 -5.85 5.63
C TRP A 80 29.83 -6.58 4.28
N ALA A 81 30.08 -5.85 3.18
CA ALA A 81 30.27 -6.45 1.85
C ALA A 81 31.62 -7.18 1.76
N GLU A 82 32.67 -6.61 2.37
CA GLU A 82 33.98 -7.26 2.48
C GLU A 82 33.91 -8.56 3.28
N GLU A 83 33.25 -8.55 4.43
CA GLU A 83 33.05 -9.74 5.28
C GLU A 83 32.31 -10.86 4.54
N THR A 84 31.29 -10.50 3.76
CA THR A 84 30.44 -11.46 3.03
C THR A 84 30.97 -11.85 1.65
N ARG A 85 32.14 -11.33 1.22
CA ARG A 85 32.68 -11.53 -0.13
C ARG A 85 32.79 -13.01 -0.54
N HIS A 86 33.18 -13.89 0.38
CA HIS A 86 33.43 -15.31 0.09
C HIS A 86 32.15 -16.14 -0.14
N VAL A 87 30.98 -15.61 0.24
CA VAL A 87 29.66 -16.22 -0.03
C VAL A 87 28.85 -15.45 -1.08
N MET A 88 29.42 -14.38 -1.65
CA MET A 88 28.76 -13.53 -2.62
C MET A 88 28.82 -14.15 -4.01
N VAL A 89 27.68 -14.27 -4.67
CA VAL A 89 27.58 -14.73 -6.06
C VAL A 89 27.10 -13.57 -6.92
N LYS A 90 27.93 -13.16 -7.89
CA LYS A 90 27.51 -12.18 -8.89
C LYS A 90 26.64 -12.88 -9.93
N HIS A 91 25.36 -12.56 -9.93
CA HIS A 91 24.42 -13.05 -10.93
C HIS A 91 24.30 -12.01 -12.07
N SER A 92 24.58 -12.39 -13.31
CA SER A 92 24.32 -11.56 -14.49
C SER A 92 22.95 -11.88 -15.08
N SER A 93 22.41 -10.97 -15.91
CA SER A 93 21.25 -11.33 -16.73
C SER A 93 21.62 -12.51 -17.64
N PRO A 94 20.71 -13.49 -17.83
CA PRO A 94 20.89 -14.54 -18.83
C PRO A 94 21.04 -13.94 -20.23
N HIS A 95 21.60 -14.70 -21.16
CA HIS A 95 21.69 -14.27 -22.56
C HIS A 95 20.29 -14.03 -23.13
N ALA A 96 20.08 -12.83 -23.69
CA ALA A 96 18.77 -12.35 -24.11
C ALA A 96 18.12 -13.23 -25.18
N LYS A 97 18.88 -13.62 -26.21
CA LYS A 97 18.34 -14.39 -27.35
C LYS A 97 17.86 -15.80 -26.94
N PRO A 98 18.65 -16.62 -26.22
CA PRO A 98 18.15 -17.91 -25.70
C PRO A 98 16.92 -17.77 -24.81
N LEU A 99 16.87 -16.73 -23.97
CA LEU A 99 15.72 -16.47 -23.11
C LEU A 99 14.48 -16.12 -23.94
N ALA A 100 14.58 -15.21 -24.90
CA ALA A 100 13.47 -14.85 -25.78
C ALA A 100 12.95 -16.05 -26.57
N CYS A 101 13.84 -16.91 -27.08
CA CYS A 101 13.46 -18.17 -27.71
C CYS A 101 12.71 -19.10 -26.74
N GLN A 102 13.16 -19.21 -25.49
CA GLN A 102 12.50 -20.05 -24.48
C GLN A 102 11.10 -19.54 -24.13
N GLU A 103 10.93 -18.23 -23.96
CA GLU A 103 9.63 -17.60 -23.72
C GLU A 103 8.66 -17.85 -24.88
N LEU A 104 9.11 -17.71 -26.12
CA LEU A 104 8.28 -18.05 -27.29
C LEU A 104 7.85 -19.52 -27.30
N ARG A 105 8.70 -20.45 -26.84
CA ARG A 105 8.29 -21.86 -26.69
C ARG A 105 7.23 -22.03 -25.62
N LEU A 106 7.37 -21.37 -24.48
CA LEU A 106 6.38 -21.41 -23.39
C LEU A 106 5.03 -20.83 -23.81
N LEU A 107 5.03 -19.81 -24.66
CA LEU A 107 3.83 -19.22 -25.26
C LEU A 107 3.25 -20.05 -26.43
N GLY A 108 3.89 -21.18 -26.79
CA GLY A 108 3.44 -22.04 -27.89
C GLY A 108 3.72 -21.51 -29.29
N ALA A 109 4.59 -20.50 -29.44
CA ALA A 109 4.92 -19.84 -30.72
C ALA A 109 6.30 -20.20 -31.26
N GLU A 110 6.67 -21.49 -31.22
CA GLU A 110 7.99 -21.96 -31.66
C GLU A 110 8.32 -21.60 -33.11
N HIS A 111 7.31 -21.55 -33.98
CA HIS A 111 7.44 -21.19 -35.39
C HIS A 111 7.99 -19.76 -35.61
N ARG A 112 7.81 -18.86 -34.63
CA ARG A 112 8.28 -17.46 -34.70
C ARG A 112 9.73 -17.28 -34.26
N ILE A 113 10.37 -18.33 -33.71
CA ILE A 113 11.79 -18.28 -33.33
C ILE A 113 12.67 -17.96 -34.55
N ALA A 114 12.24 -18.35 -35.75
CA ALA A 114 12.93 -18.02 -36.99
C ALA A 114 13.08 -16.50 -37.21
N TRP A 115 12.09 -15.70 -36.79
CA TRP A 115 12.09 -14.24 -36.92
C TRP A 115 13.26 -13.61 -36.16
N LEU A 116 13.55 -14.12 -34.96
CA LEU A 116 14.65 -13.63 -34.11
C LEU A 116 16.06 -13.86 -34.70
N ASN A 117 16.17 -14.62 -35.79
CA ASN A 117 17.42 -14.84 -36.51
C ASN A 117 17.65 -13.87 -37.68
N GLU A 118 16.68 -13.01 -37.99
CA GLU A 118 16.82 -12.02 -39.05
C GLU A 118 17.78 -10.88 -38.67
N GLU A 119 18.38 -10.26 -39.68
CA GLU A 119 19.42 -9.24 -39.51
C GLU A 119 18.91 -8.01 -38.73
N THR A 120 17.61 -7.71 -38.80
CA THR A 120 16.95 -6.61 -38.09
C THR A 120 17.09 -6.68 -36.56
N TYR A 121 17.23 -7.89 -36.00
CA TYR A 121 17.38 -8.11 -34.55
C TYR A 121 18.85 -8.15 -34.08
N LYS A 122 19.81 -8.12 -35.00
CA LYS A 122 21.24 -8.30 -34.69
C LYS A 122 21.75 -7.29 -33.67
N ASP A 123 21.39 -6.02 -33.83
CA ASP A 123 21.81 -4.94 -32.92
C ASP A 123 21.24 -5.15 -31.51
N ILE A 124 20.00 -5.65 -31.40
CA ILE A 124 19.37 -5.98 -30.11
C ILE A 124 20.18 -7.07 -29.42
N TRP A 125 20.54 -8.14 -30.13
CA TRP A 125 21.29 -9.24 -29.55
C TRP A 125 22.73 -8.87 -29.21
N LEU A 126 23.36 -7.97 -29.98
CA LEU A 126 24.67 -7.41 -29.66
C LEU A 126 24.64 -6.60 -28.36
N SER A 127 23.57 -5.85 -28.10
CA SER A 127 23.41 -5.13 -26.82
C SER A 127 23.12 -6.03 -25.61
N ASN A 128 22.71 -7.28 -25.85
CA ASN A 128 22.30 -8.27 -24.84
C ASN A 128 21.42 -7.65 -23.73
N PRO A 129 20.19 -7.24 -24.06
CA PRO A 129 19.32 -6.52 -23.12
C PRO A 129 19.01 -7.36 -21.86
N PRO A 130 18.62 -6.71 -20.75
CA PRO A 130 18.24 -7.40 -19.52
C PRO A 130 17.13 -8.43 -19.74
N ALA A 131 17.03 -9.41 -18.83
CA ALA A 131 16.05 -10.50 -18.93
C ALA A 131 14.63 -10.00 -19.16
N GLN A 132 14.21 -8.94 -18.46
CA GLN A 132 12.88 -8.36 -18.59
C GLN A 132 12.60 -7.85 -20.02
N GLU A 133 13.54 -7.14 -20.62
CA GLU A 133 13.41 -6.64 -21.99
C GLU A 133 13.45 -7.78 -23.02
N ALA A 134 14.25 -8.82 -22.78
CA ALA A 134 14.22 -10.02 -23.64
C ALA A 134 12.86 -10.73 -23.60
N ARG A 135 12.22 -10.83 -22.42
CA ARG A 135 10.86 -11.37 -22.26
C ARG A 135 9.81 -10.45 -22.91
N ARG A 136 9.97 -9.13 -22.76
CA ARG A 136 9.12 -8.13 -23.43
C ARG A 136 9.18 -8.30 -24.94
N LEU A 137 10.37 -8.39 -25.54
CA LEU A 137 10.54 -8.63 -26.97
C LEU A 137 9.88 -9.94 -27.43
N ALA A 138 10.02 -11.02 -26.66
CA ALA A 138 9.35 -12.28 -26.98
C ALA A 138 7.82 -12.15 -27.02
N ARG A 139 7.24 -11.38 -26.09
CA ARG A 139 5.80 -11.09 -26.08
C ARG A 139 5.36 -10.22 -27.25
N ILE A 140 6.11 -9.16 -27.58
CA ILE A 140 5.84 -8.33 -28.78
C ILE A 140 5.84 -9.22 -30.03
N VAL A 141 6.85 -10.08 -30.18
CA VAL A 141 6.95 -11.04 -31.29
C VAL A 141 5.81 -12.05 -31.28
N TYR A 142 5.32 -12.46 -30.12
CA TYR A 142 4.16 -13.36 -29.98
C TYR A 142 2.84 -12.69 -30.38
N GLU A 143 2.65 -11.41 -30.06
CA GLU A 143 1.42 -10.66 -30.32
C GLU A 143 1.37 -10.05 -31.73
N ALA A 144 2.53 -9.87 -32.36
CA ALA A 144 2.64 -9.33 -33.71
C ALA A 144 1.87 -10.15 -34.75
N LYS A 145 1.27 -9.48 -35.74
CA LYS A 145 0.58 -10.15 -36.85
C LYS A 145 1.58 -10.70 -37.87
N GLU A 146 2.61 -9.92 -38.16
CA GLU A 146 3.64 -10.20 -39.17
C GLU A 146 5.02 -9.80 -38.63
N ASN A 147 6.09 -10.33 -39.22
CA ASN A 147 7.46 -9.95 -38.88
C ASN A 147 7.89 -8.73 -39.69
N ASP A 148 7.56 -7.54 -39.20
CA ASP A 148 7.92 -6.28 -39.84
C ASP A 148 8.71 -5.36 -38.88
N ASN A 149 9.05 -4.17 -39.37
CA ASN A 149 9.80 -3.20 -38.57
C ASN A 149 9.01 -2.67 -37.36
N SER A 150 7.69 -2.87 -37.29
CA SER A 150 6.87 -2.40 -36.17
C SER A 150 7.25 -3.08 -34.86
N ILE A 151 7.68 -4.36 -34.91
CA ILE A 151 8.18 -5.09 -33.73
C ILE A 151 9.42 -4.39 -33.15
N ILE A 152 10.36 -4.01 -34.02
CA ILE A 152 11.60 -3.35 -33.61
C ILE A 152 11.31 -1.93 -33.12
N ASP A 153 10.41 -1.22 -33.79
CA ASP A 153 9.99 0.12 -33.38
C ASP A 153 9.30 0.08 -32.02
N GLU A 154 8.40 -0.87 -31.77
CA GLU A 154 7.74 -1.08 -30.48
C GLU A 154 8.73 -1.43 -29.38
N PHE A 155 9.65 -2.36 -29.66
CA PHE A 155 10.71 -2.72 -28.72
C PHE A 155 11.55 -1.50 -28.33
N ARG A 156 11.87 -0.64 -29.31
CA ARG A 156 12.57 0.63 -29.11
C ARG A 156 11.67 1.76 -28.59
N GLY A 157 10.44 1.46 -28.18
CA GLY A 157 9.54 2.43 -27.55
C GLY A 157 8.92 3.44 -28.51
N TRP A 158 8.75 3.10 -29.77
CA TRP A 158 8.11 3.94 -30.79
C TRP A 158 8.78 5.31 -31.03
N ASN A 159 10.05 5.50 -30.67
CA ASN A 159 10.74 6.81 -30.68
C ASN A 159 10.55 7.63 -31.97
N THR A 160 10.69 7.03 -33.15
CA THR A 160 10.49 7.71 -34.44
C THR A 160 9.06 8.20 -34.59
N HIS A 161 8.08 7.35 -34.21
CA HIS A 161 6.68 7.70 -34.26
C HIS A 161 6.35 8.80 -33.23
N ILE A 162 6.80 8.66 -31.99
CA ILE A 162 6.59 9.66 -30.93
C ILE A 162 7.16 11.02 -31.34
N ASN A 163 8.36 11.06 -31.91
CA ASN A 163 8.95 12.31 -32.41
C ASN A 163 8.11 12.97 -33.52
N SER A 164 7.52 12.16 -34.40
CA SER A 164 6.59 12.66 -35.42
C SER A 164 5.26 13.19 -34.82
N LEU A 165 4.77 12.56 -33.75
CA LEU A 165 3.57 12.99 -33.02
C LEU A 165 3.81 14.31 -32.28
N LEU A 166 4.98 14.45 -31.65
CA LEU A 166 5.34 15.64 -30.86
C LEU A 166 5.85 16.80 -31.71
N THR A 167 6.11 16.59 -33.01
CA THR A 167 6.62 17.61 -33.93
C THR A 167 5.89 17.54 -35.28
N PRO A 168 4.57 17.80 -35.31
CA PRO A 168 3.78 17.65 -36.52
C PRO A 168 4.20 18.66 -37.61
N ALA A 169 4.29 18.18 -38.86
CA ALA A 169 4.79 18.98 -39.99
C ALA A 169 3.90 20.19 -40.39
N LYS A 170 2.66 20.26 -39.90
CA LYS A 170 1.68 21.33 -40.17
C LYS A 170 1.55 22.27 -38.97
N LEU A 171 2.57 23.06 -38.71
CA LEU A 171 2.58 24.07 -37.65
C LEU A 171 2.35 25.47 -38.24
N GLY A 172 1.52 26.29 -37.58
CA GLY A 172 1.39 27.72 -37.87
C GLY A 172 0.30 28.12 -38.89
N LEU A 173 -0.65 27.24 -39.21
CA LEU A 173 -1.82 27.61 -40.02
C LEU A 173 -2.93 28.23 -39.13
N PRO A 174 -3.73 29.19 -39.64
CA PRO A 174 -4.86 29.74 -38.90
C PRO A 174 -5.85 28.65 -38.46
N GLY A 175 -6.15 28.59 -37.16
CA GLY A 175 -7.07 27.59 -36.57
C GLY A 175 -6.42 26.26 -36.15
N GLU A 176 -5.12 26.07 -36.36
CA GLU A 176 -4.37 24.94 -35.79
C GLU A 176 -3.88 25.27 -34.38
N PRO A 177 -3.87 24.30 -33.45
CA PRO A 177 -3.39 24.52 -32.10
C PRO A 177 -1.89 24.79 -32.07
N GLU A 178 -1.45 25.55 -31.08
CA GLU A 178 -0.02 25.72 -30.82
C GLU A 178 0.69 24.39 -30.55
N LEU A 179 2.01 24.34 -30.83
CA LEU A 179 2.81 23.13 -30.60
C LEU A 179 2.74 22.65 -29.15
N VAL A 180 2.78 23.58 -28.19
CA VAL A 180 2.74 23.27 -26.76
C VAL A 180 1.38 22.66 -26.39
N SER A 181 0.28 23.22 -26.91
CA SER A 181 -1.08 22.68 -26.73
C SER A 181 -1.23 21.28 -27.34
N THR A 182 -0.64 21.06 -28.52
CA THR A 182 -0.64 19.75 -29.19
C THR A 182 0.13 18.71 -28.37
N ARG A 183 1.35 19.02 -27.92
CA ARG A 183 2.16 18.13 -27.08
C ARG A 183 1.48 17.79 -25.76
N ALA A 184 0.91 18.79 -25.09
CA ALA A 184 0.14 18.58 -23.86
C ALA A 184 -1.05 17.64 -24.09
N THR A 185 -1.74 17.77 -25.24
CA THR A 185 -2.86 16.89 -25.60
C THR A 185 -2.40 15.47 -25.93
N VAL A 186 -1.25 15.29 -26.60
CA VAL A 186 -0.64 13.96 -26.85
C VAL A 186 -0.34 13.26 -25.53
N TRP A 187 0.33 13.94 -24.59
CA TRP A 187 0.70 13.37 -23.29
C TRP A 187 -0.53 13.10 -22.40
N ALA A 188 -1.50 14.01 -22.37
CA ALA A 188 -2.76 13.79 -21.66
C ALA A 188 -3.55 12.61 -22.23
N GLY A 189 -3.58 12.45 -23.56
CA GLY A 189 -4.20 11.31 -24.22
C GLY A 189 -3.48 9.99 -23.97
N ALA A 190 -2.19 10.03 -23.63
CA ALA A 190 -1.43 8.85 -23.21
C ALA A 190 -1.73 8.48 -21.75
N LEU A 191 -1.78 9.48 -20.85
CA LEU A 191 -2.16 9.29 -19.45
C LEU A 191 -3.60 8.79 -19.28
N LEU A 192 -4.50 9.21 -20.16
CA LEU A 192 -5.92 8.86 -20.16
C LEU A 192 -6.29 8.05 -21.41
N HIS A 193 -5.43 7.12 -21.83
CA HIS A 193 -5.68 6.31 -23.02
C HIS A 193 -6.97 5.50 -22.86
N GLY A 194 -7.98 5.80 -23.68
CA GLY A 194 -9.31 5.21 -23.60
C GLY A 194 -10.26 5.88 -22.60
N GLY A 195 -9.85 6.99 -21.98
CA GLY A 195 -10.71 7.86 -21.19
C GLY A 195 -11.58 8.78 -22.05
N ARG A 196 -12.45 9.57 -21.40
CA ARG A 196 -13.33 10.52 -22.10
C ARG A 196 -12.54 11.67 -22.75
N LYS A 197 -13.00 12.14 -23.90
CA LYS A 197 -12.40 13.27 -24.65
C LYS A 197 -12.26 14.52 -23.80
N GLN A 198 -13.29 14.83 -23.01
CA GLN A 198 -13.29 15.99 -22.12
C GLN A 198 -12.21 15.87 -21.03
N SER A 199 -12.05 14.68 -20.45
CA SER A 199 -11.03 14.39 -19.44
C SER A 199 -9.62 14.55 -20.01
N VAL A 200 -9.38 14.08 -21.24
CA VAL A 200 -8.09 14.28 -21.95
C VAL A 200 -7.78 15.76 -22.15
N LEU A 201 -8.75 16.55 -22.62
CA LEU A 201 -8.55 17.98 -22.83
C LEU A 201 -8.33 18.74 -21.51
N HIS A 202 -9.09 18.38 -20.46
CA HIS A 202 -8.92 18.95 -19.13
C HIS A 202 -7.53 18.61 -18.55
N ALA A 203 -7.07 17.37 -18.69
CA ALA A 203 -5.74 16.96 -18.28
C ALA A 203 -4.63 17.69 -19.05
N ALA A 204 -4.82 17.95 -20.35
CA ALA A 204 -3.90 18.75 -21.14
C ALA A 204 -3.87 20.22 -20.65
N ASP A 205 -5.04 20.80 -20.38
CA ASP A 205 -5.13 22.18 -19.88
C ASP A 205 -4.51 22.32 -18.47
N LEU A 206 -4.63 21.31 -17.60
CA LEU A 206 -3.92 21.26 -16.31
C LEU A 206 -2.38 21.28 -16.49
N LEU A 207 -1.85 20.64 -17.54
CA LEU A 207 -0.41 20.70 -17.82
C LEU A 207 -0.01 22.10 -18.28
N LEU A 208 -0.78 22.69 -19.18
CA LEU A 208 -0.53 24.05 -19.67
C LEU A 208 -0.55 25.07 -18.52
N GLU A 209 -1.50 24.94 -17.60
CA GLU A 209 -1.56 25.76 -16.39
C GLU A 209 -0.29 25.62 -15.52
N LYS A 210 0.18 24.38 -15.29
CA LYS A 210 1.43 24.11 -14.55
C LYS A 210 2.66 24.71 -15.23
N LEU A 211 2.64 24.82 -16.55
CA LEU A 211 3.66 25.49 -17.36
C LEU A 211 3.48 27.02 -17.42
N SER A 212 2.52 27.57 -16.67
CA SER A 212 2.13 29.00 -16.70
C SER A 212 1.67 29.50 -18.08
N PHE A 213 1.20 28.58 -18.92
CA PHE A 213 0.62 28.89 -20.22
C PHE A 213 -0.89 29.16 -20.05
N THR A 214 -1.24 30.42 -19.82
CA THR A 214 -2.60 30.83 -19.45
C THR A 214 -3.52 30.93 -20.67
N ARG A 215 -4.63 30.19 -20.64
CA ARG A 215 -5.69 30.26 -21.66
C ARG A 215 -6.86 31.07 -21.12
N GLU A 216 -6.82 32.39 -21.29
CA GLU A 216 -7.96 33.25 -20.98
C GLU A 216 -9.19 32.88 -21.83
N PRO A 217 -10.43 33.17 -21.40
CA PRO A 217 -11.63 32.79 -22.14
C PRO A 217 -11.63 33.23 -23.61
N LEU A 218 -11.07 34.41 -23.90
CA LEU A 218 -10.90 34.90 -25.27
C LEU A 218 -9.93 34.03 -26.08
N ASN A 219 -8.82 33.60 -25.47
CA ASN A 219 -7.84 32.70 -26.09
C ASN A 219 -8.46 31.34 -26.35
N VAL A 220 -9.29 30.81 -25.44
CA VAL A 220 -9.97 29.53 -25.64
C VAL A 220 -10.93 29.57 -26.84
N LEU A 221 -11.68 30.66 -27.01
CA LEU A 221 -12.62 30.83 -28.12
C LEU A 221 -11.93 31.15 -29.46
N ALA A 222 -10.74 31.73 -29.42
CA ALA A 222 -9.93 32.06 -30.60
C ALA A 222 -8.99 30.93 -31.03
N ASP A 223 -8.71 29.95 -30.15
CA ASP A 223 -7.84 28.81 -30.39
C ASP A 223 -8.59 27.64 -31.09
N ALA A 224 -7.85 26.59 -31.44
CA ALA A 224 -8.38 25.39 -32.03
C ALA A 224 -9.49 24.77 -31.17
N THR A 225 -10.58 24.38 -31.84
CA THR A 225 -11.69 23.66 -31.19
C THR A 225 -11.20 22.36 -30.56
N SER A 226 -11.93 21.86 -29.56
CA SER A 226 -11.68 20.56 -28.91
C SER A 226 -11.44 19.42 -29.92
N SER A 227 -12.24 19.34 -30.97
CA SER A 227 -12.08 18.34 -32.03
C SER A 227 -10.78 18.51 -32.82
N HIS A 228 -10.38 19.75 -33.10
CA HIS A 228 -9.11 20.04 -33.78
C HIS A 228 -7.92 19.73 -32.89
N ARG A 229 -7.95 20.07 -31.59
CA ARG A 229 -6.88 19.71 -30.63
C ARG A 229 -6.65 18.19 -30.57
N LEU A 230 -7.73 17.41 -30.43
CA LEU A 230 -7.63 15.95 -30.42
C LEU A 230 -7.10 15.39 -31.74
N LYS A 231 -7.55 15.95 -32.88
CA LYS A 231 -7.09 15.55 -34.22
C LYS A 231 -5.61 15.90 -34.44
N ALA A 232 -5.16 17.07 -33.99
CA ALA A 232 -3.76 17.49 -34.07
C ALA A 232 -2.85 16.61 -33.20
N ALA A 233 -3.36 16.14 -32.06
CA ALA A 233 -2.73 15.11 -31.24
C ALA A 233 -2.88 13.69 -31.80
N THR A 234 -3.47 13.53 -32.99
CA THR A 234 -3.69 12.22 -33.66
C THR A 234 -4.47 11.21 -32.82
N LEU A 235 -5.33 11.72 -31.92
CA LEU A 235 -6.22 10.89 -31.11
C LEU A 235 -7.43 10.47 -31.93
N THR A 236 -7.68 9.16 -31.96
CA THR A 236 -8.84 8.55 -32.62
C THR A 236 -10.04 8.54 -31.66
N PRO A 237 -11.18 9.13 -32.04
CA PRO A 237 -12.37 9.10 -31.23
C PRO A 237 -13.13 7.77 -31.41
N SER A 238 -13.57 7.17 -30.31
CA SER A 238 -14.55 6.07 -30.32
C SER A 238 -15.68 6.42 -29.34
N GLY A 239 -16.84 6.81 -29.86
CA GLY A 239 -17.90 7.42 -29.05
C GLY A 239 -17.40 8.69 -28.36
N ASP A 240 -17.52 8.75 -27.04
CA ASP A 240 -16.99 9.84 -26.19
C ASP A 240 -15.54 9.59 -25.69
N ARG A 241 -14.92 8.47 -26.08
CA ARG A 241 -13.55 8.12 -25.66
C ARG A 241 -12.51 8.53 -26.69
N ALA A 242 -11.28 8.74 -26.23
CA ALA A 242 -10.13 9.10 -27.07
C ALA A 242 -8.99 8.09 -26.91
N TYR A 243 -8.40 7.67 -28.02
CA TYR A 243 -7.33 6.67 -28.06
C TYR A 243 -6.18 7.14 -28.95
N HIS A 244 -4.95 6.87 -28.51
CA HIS A 244 -3.81 6.78 -29.42
C HIS A 244 -3.99 5.60 -30.38
N ALA A 245 -3.17 5.54 -31.43
CA ALA A 245 -3.24 4.53 -32.49
C ALA A 245 -3.33 3.10 -31.90
N GLN A 246 -4.50 2.47 -32.01
CA GLN A 246 -4.80 1.17 -31.38
C GLN A 246 -4.16 -0.01 -32.12
N ASP A 247 -3.72 0.21 -33.36
CA ASP A 247 -2.91 -0.73 -34.13
C ASP A 247 -1.44 -0.78 -33.68
N LYS A 248 -1.02 0.16 -32.82
CA LYS A 248 0.32 0.22 -32.23
C LYS A 248 0.27 -0.15 -30.76
N HIS A 249 0.61 -1.40 -30.47
CA HIS A 249 0.65 -1.92 -29.12
C HIS A 249 1.63 -1.11 -28.24
N ASP A 250 1.30 -0.93 -26.96
CA ASP A 250 2.08 -0.16 -25.97
C ASP A 250 2.44 1.30 -26.33
N LEU A 251 1.79 1.91 -27.33
CA LEU A 251 2.12 3.27 -27.74
C LEU A 251 1.88 4.30 -26.63
N ALA A 252 0.77 4.21 -25.90
CA ALA A 252 0.45 5.16 -24.82
C ALA A 252 1.46 5.10 -23.66
N PRO A 253 1.78 3.92 -23.07
CA PRO A 253 2.88 3.80 -22.12
C PRO A 253 4.21 4.33 -22.66
N ALA A 254 4.55 4.04 -23.93
CA ALA A 254 5.77 4.52 -24.55
C ALA A 254 5.84 6.06 -24.65
N ILE A 255 4.72 6.73 -24.95
CA ILE A 255 4.63 8.20 -24.96
C ILE A 255 4.91 8.79 -23.57
N LEU A 256 4.36 8.20 -22.51
CA LEU A 256 4.60 8.65 -21.13
C LEU A 256 6.05 8.41 -20.70
N ARG A 257 6.62 7.25 -21.05
CA ARG A 257 8.02 6.93 -20.78
C ARG A 257 8.95 7.95 -21.44
N HIS A 258 8.73 8.21 -22.73
CA HIS A 258 9.46 9.21 -23.50
C HIS A 258 9.37 10.60 -22.86
N LEU A 259 8.20 11.01 -22.35
CA LEU A 259 8.06 12.28 -21.63
C LEU A 259 8.96 12.36 -20.38
N TRP A 260 9.11 11.28 -19.62
CA TRP A 260 9.97 11.26 -18.43
C TRP A 260 11.47 11.16 -18.73
N GLU A 261 11.81 10.53 -19.84
CA GLU A 261 13.19 10.33 -20.31
C GLU A 261 13.75 11.59 -20.97
N GLU A 262 12.96 12.27 -21.81
CA GLU A 262 13.39 13.50 -22.51
C GLU A 262 13.45 14.73 -21.60
N PHE A 263 12.64 14.76 -20.52
CA PHE A 263 12.56 15.91 -19.62
C PHE A 263 12.95 15.56 -18.18
N PRO A 264 14.17 15.04 -17.92
CA PRO A 264 14.57 14.56 -16.59
C PRO A 264 14.62 15.68 -15.55
N THR A 265 14.91 16.92 -15.97
CA THR A 265 14.94 18.10 -15.08
C THR A 265 13.54 18.57 -14.67
N GLN A 266 12.49 18.12 -15.34
CA GLN A 266 11.10 18.51 -15.09
C GLN A 266 10.27 17.40 -14.42
N ARG A 267 10.87 16.26 -14.03
CA ARG A 267 10.16 15.12 -13.43
C ARG A 267 9.25 15.50 -12.28
N ASN A 268 9.66 16.43 -11.42
CA ASN A 268 8.84 16.91 -10.31
C ASN A 268 7.57 17.65 -10.79
N LEU A 269 7.70 18.50 -11.82
CA LEU A 269 6.57 19.21 -12.42
C LEU A 269 5.62 18.22 -13.12
N LEU A 270 6.17 17.30 -13.91
CA LEU A 270 5.41 16.29 -14.64
C LEU A 270 4.65 15.34 -13.70
N ARG A 271 5.31 14.92 -12.61
CA ARG A 271 4.68 14.12 -11.55
C ARG A 271 3.55 14.89 -10.87
N SER A 272 3.80 16.13 -10.47
CA SER A 272 2.76 16.98 -9.85
C SER A 272 1.57 17.15 -10.79
N TRP A 273 1.81 17.34 -12.10
CA TRP A 273 0.75 17.41 -13.09
C TRP A 273 -0.04 16.09 -13.15
N ALA A 274 0.62 14.96 -13.39
CA ALA A 274 -0.06 13.68 -13.58
C ALA A 274 -0.87 13.26 -12.34
N VAL A 275 -0.30 13.46 -11.14
CA VAL A 275 -1.00 13.24 -9.87
C VAL A 275 -2.17 14.21 -9.72
N SER A 276 -2.02 15.48 -10.11
CA SER A 276 -3.13 16.45 -10.06
C SER A 276 -4.28 16.07 -11.00
N VAL A 277 -4.00 15.45 -12.15
CA VAL A 277 -5.04 14.94 -13.06
C VAL A 277 -5.91 13.92 -12.34
N VAL A 278 -5.28 12.96 -11.67
CA VAL A 278 -6.00 11.96 -10.86
C VAL A 278 -6.80 12.63 -9.74
N ALA A 279 -6.18 13.56 -9.00
CA ALA A 279 -6.81 14.22 -7.86
C ALA A 279 -7.93 15.22 -8.25
N HIS A 280 -8.03 15.61 -9.52
CA HIS A 280 -8.95 16.65 -9.97
C HIS A 280 -10.41 16.16 -10.00
N GLN A 281 -11.33 16.88 -9.35
CA GLN A 281 -12.75 16.47 -9.25
C GLN A 281 -13.51 16.50 -10.58
N ALA A 282 -13.08 17.34 -11.53
CA ALA A 282 -13.68 17.39 -12.87
C ALA A 282 -13.39 16.14 -13.73
N ILE A 283 -12.38 15.35 -13.37
CA ILE A 283 -12.10 14.07 -14.05
C ILE A 283 -13.01 13.00 -13.43
N PRO A 284 -13.86 12.28 -14.19
CA PRO A 284 -14.71 11.23 -13.63
C PRO A 284 -13.90 10.09 -13.00
N ASP A 285 -14.47 9.40 -12.02
CA ASP A 285 -13.78 8.33 -11.27
C ASP A 285 -13.21 7.23 -12.19
N ASP A 286 -13.95 6.84 -13.23
CA ASP A 286 -13.49 5.83 -14.20
C ASP A 286 -12.24 6.29 -14.96
N ASP A 287 -12.17 7.57 -15.34
CA ASP A 287 -11.01 8.13 -16.05
C ASP A 287 -9.85 8.36 -15.08
N ALA A 288 -10.14 8.73 -13.82
CA ALA A 288 -9.11 8.86 -12.79
C ALA A 288 -8.45 7.51 -12.47
N ARG A 289 -9.21 6.39 -12.50
CA ARG A 289 -8.65 5.03 -12.40
C ARG A 289 -7.70 4.71 -13.56
N ILE A 290 -8.08 5.02 -14.80
CA ILE A 290 -7.19 4.83 -15.97
C ILE A 290 -5.86 5.58 -15.78
N ALA A 291 -5.92 6.82 -15.28
CA ALA A 291 -4.71 7.60 -15.03
C ALA A 291 -3.87 7.03 -13.88
N VAL A 292 -4.50 6.52 -12.81
CA VAL A 292 -3.79 5.83 -11.72
C VAL A 292 -3.07 4.59 -12.24
N ASP A 293 -3.74 3.75 -13.02
CA ASP A 293 -3.14 2.51 -13.55
C ASP A 293 -1.93 2.85 -14.43
N SER A 294 -2.08 3.86 -15.30
CA SER A 294 -0.98 4.39 -16.14
C SER A 294 0.20 4.90 -15.30
N LEU A 295 -0.08 5.56 -14.16
CA LEU A 295 0.97 6.07 -13.26
C LEU A 295 1.66 4.96 -12.47
N LEU A 296 0.93 3.91 -12.05
CA LEU A 296 1.52 2.75 -11.39
C LEU A 296 2.40 1.96 -12.36
N GLU A 297 1.97 1.82 -13.61
CA GLU A 297 2.79 1.23 -14.67
C GLU A 297 4.06 2.05 -14.92
N LEU A 298 3.94 3.38 -15.05
CA LEU A 298 5.08 4.27 -15.22
C LEU A 298 6.06 4.19 -14.02
N SER A 299 5.53 4.14 -12.80
CA SER A 299 6.33 3.95 -11.57
C SER A 299 7.08 2.61 -11.59
N ARG A 300 6.46 1.55 -12.11
CA ARG A 300 7.07 0.22 -12.23
C ARG A 300 8.21 0.20 -13.23
N GLU A 301 7.99 0.80 -14.41
CA GLU A 301 8.97 0.78 -15.50
C GLU A 301 10.17 1.69 -15.25
N LEU A 302 9.92 2.91 -14.76
CA LEU A 302 10.98 3.90 -14.55
C LEU A 302 11.59 3.86 -13.14
N HIS A 303 11.08 2.98 -12.27
CA HIS A 303 11.41 2.94 -10.85
C HIS A 303 11.25 4.30 -10.14
N ASP A 304 10.36 5.17 -10.65
CA ASP A 304 10.05 6.47 -10.05
C ASP A 304 9.00 6.32 -8.95
N ASN A 305 9.43 5.72 -7.84
CA ASN A 305 8.57 5.42 -6.70
C ASN A 305 7.95 6.66 -6.04
N SER A 306 8.44 7.87 -6.34
CA SER A 306 7.87 9.09 -5.79
C SER A 306 6.51 9.46 -6.41
N ILE A 307 6.10 8.80 -7.50
CA ILE A 307 4.71 8.82 -7.99
C ILE A 307 3.76 8.27 -6.91
N ILE A 308 4.14 7.19 -6.22
CA ILE A 308 3.36 6.58 -5.13
C ILE A 308 3.18 7.58 -3.97
N ASP A 309 4.23 8.33 -3.63
CA ASP A 309 4.16 9.39 -2.62
C ASP A 309 3.18 10.51 -3.02
N GLY A 310 3.16 10.88 -4.30
CA GLY A 310 2.22 11.85 -4.85
C GLY A 310 0.77 11.36 -4.74
N ILE A 311 0.51 10.10 -5.10
CA ILE A 311 -0.83 9.48 -4.96
C ILE A 311 -1.27 9.51 -3.50
N ALA A 312 -0.40 9.08 -2.58
CA ALA A 312 -0.72 9.02 -1.16
C ALA A 312 -1.00 10.39 -0.54
N LYS A 313 -0.32 11.44 -1.01
CA LYS A 313 -0.48 12.79 -0.46
C LYS A 313 -1.64 13.56 -1.10
N GLU A 314 -1.67 13.65 -2.42
CA GLU A 314 -2.59 14.55 -3.13
C GLU A 314 -3.92 13.88 -3.50
N VAL A 315 -3.90 12.60 -3.85
CA VAL A 315 -5.12 11.88 -4.24
C VAL A 315 -5.94 11.53 -3.00
N SER A 316 -5.30 11.16 -1.89
CA SER A 316 -6.01 10.81 -0.64
C SER A 316 -6.82 11.97 -0.06
N GLU A 317 -6.36 13.22 -0.24
CA GLU A 317 -7.06 14.43 0.22
C GLU A 317 -8.39 14.66 -0.49
N ARG A 318 -8.52 14.25 -1.76
CA ARG A 318 -9.69 14.56 -2.61
C ARG A 318 -10.51 13.34 -3.00
N ARG A 319 -9.86 12.17 -3.06
CA ARG A 319 -10.37 10.89 -3.58
C ARG A 319 -9.82 9.73 -2.75
N MET A 320 -10.06 9.75 -1.44
CA MET A 320 -9.61 8.70 -0.51
C MET A 320 -9.89 7.27 -1.03
N PRO A 321 -11.09 6.92 -1.53
CA PRO A 321 -11.34 5.56 -2.02
C PRO A 321 -10.41 5.13 -3.17
N LEU A 322 -10.12 6.05 -4.09
CA LEU A 322 -9.23 5.77 -5.22
C LEU A 322 -7.76 5.65 -4.77
N ALA A 323 -7.32 6.48 -3.81
CA ALA A 323 -5.98 6.36 -3.24
C ALA A 323 -5.80 5.03 -2.48
N VAL A 324 -6.83 4.59 -1.75
CA VAL A 324 -6.84 3.28 -1.07
C VAL A 324 -6.75 2.16 -2.11
N GLU A 325 -7.59 2.19 -3.16
CA GLU A 325 -7.57 1.21 -4.26
C GLU A 325 -6.18 1.13 -4.90
N ALA A 326 -5.61 2.27 -5.29
CA ALA A 326 -4.29 2.36 -5.92
C ALA A 326 -3.17 1.79 -5.05
N LEU A 327 -3.11 2.21 -3.78
CA LEU A 327 -2.05 1.79 -2.86
C LEU A 327 -2.22 0.33 -2.41
N THR A 328 -3.45 -0.18 -2.30
CA THR A 328 -3.68 -1.60 -2.04
C THR A 328 -3.20 -2.45 -3.21
N THR A 329 -3.53 -2.07 -4.45
CA THR A 329 -3.04 -2.75 -5.66
C THR A 329 -1.51 -2.71 -5.71
N ALA A 330 -0.92 -1.53 -5.53
CA ALA A 330 0.53 -1.36 -5.55
C ALA A 330 1.23 -2.10 -4.40
N ALA A 331 0.62 -2.18 -3.21
CA ALA A 331 1.13 -2.93 -2.06
C ALA A 331 1.10 -4.45 -2.27
N LEU A 332 0.28 -4.97 -3.17
CA LEU A 332 0.20 -6.40 -3.50
C LEU A 332 0.95 -6.75 -4.81
N ASP A 333 1.39 -5.75 -5.57
CA ASP A 333 2.18 -5.92 -6.78
C ASP A 333 3.58 -6.50 -6.45
N PRO A 334 4.09 -7.49 -7.21
CA PRO A 334 5.41 -8.08 -6.94
C PRO A 334 6.59 -7.12 -7.06
N ALA A 335 6.50 -6.10 -7.93
CA ALA A 335 7.57 -5.15 -8.18
C ALA A 335 7.47 -3.92 -7.26
N LEU A 336 6.27 -3.39 -7.05
CA LEU A 336 6.05 -2.19 -6.22
C LEU A 336 5.78 -2.51 -4.75
N GLY A 337 5.30 -3.71 -4.45
CA GLY A 337 4.72 -4.08 -3.16
C GLY A 337 5.63 -3.81 -1.98
N LYS A 338 6.89 -4.22 -2.07
CA LYS A 338 7.88 -3.99 -1.01
C LYS A 338 8.03 -2.49 -0.70
N TYR A 339 8.22 -1.67 -1.74
CA TYR A 339 8.35 -0.22 -1.57
C TYR A 339 7.10 0.38 -0.92
N VAL A 340 5.91 0.07 -1.44
CA VAL A 340 4.65 0.64 -0.96
C VAL A 340 4.39 0.20 0.49
N ARG A 341 4.57 -1.08 0.79
CA ARG A 341 4.42 -1.61 2.16
C ARG A 341 5.40 -0.95 3.12
N GLU A 342 6.66 -0.75 2.73
CA GLU A 342 7.60 -0.03 3.57
C GLU A 342 7.18 1.43 3.75
N ARG A 343 6.66 2.07 2.70
CA ARG A 343 6.23 3.46 2.75
C ARG A 343 5.04 3.70 3.67
N LEU A 344 4.04 2.81 3.65
CA LEU A 344 2.92 2.80 4.59
C LEU A 344 3.41 2.78 6.06
N TYR A 345 4.45 2.01 6.34
CA TYR A 345 5.07 1.97 7.67
C TYR A 345 5.83 3.26 7.98
N ARG A 346 6.68 3.74 7.05
CA ARG A 346 7.51 4.94 7.25
C ARG A 346 6.67 6.21 7.46
N TRP A 347 5.53 6.36 6.78
CA TRP A 347 4.62 7.50 7.00
C TRP A 347 4.15 7.57 8.45
N MET A 348 4.00 6.43 9.13
CA MET A 348 3.58 6.36 10.54
C MET A 348 4.72 6.50 11.55
N LEU A 349 6.00 6.61 11.12
CA LEU A 349 7.12 6.88 12.02
C LEU A 349 7.27 8.36 12.39
N GLY A 350 6.72 9.26 11.56
CA GLY A 350 6.80 10.70 11.74
C GLY A 350 5.59 11.29 12.48
N LYS A 351 5.19 12.49 12.07
CA LYS A 351 3.94 13.15 12.49
C LYS A 351 2.98 13.18 11.29
N PRO A 352 2.26 12.09 10.99
CA PRO A 352 1.36 12.04 9.85
C PRO A 352 0.16 12.99 10.04
N SER A 353 -0.42 13.44 8.93
CA SER A 353 -1.74 14.10 8.94
C SER A 353 -2.85 13.10 9.25
N SER A 354 -4.02 13.56 9.70
CA SER A 354 -5.18 12.68 9.91
C SER A 354 -5.55 11.91 8.64
N THR A 355 -5.56 12.59 7.48
CA THR A 355 -5.80 11.97 6.17
C THR A 355 -4.83 10.82 5.89
N MET A 356 -3.55 10.98 6.24
CA MET A 356 -2.54 9.93 6.04
C MET A 356 -2.74 8.75 7.01
N VAL A 357 -3.14 9.01 8.25
CA VAL A 357 -3.53 7.96 9.21
C VAL A 357 -4.73 7.17 8.69
N ASP A 358 -5.75 7.86 8.19
CA ASP A 358 -6.96 7.26 7.63
C ASP A 358 -6.67 6.42 6.38
N LEU A 359 -5.78 6.91 5.51
CA LEU A 359 -5.32 6.20 4.32
C LEU A 359 -4.62 4.90 4.69
N VAL A 360 -3.62 4.95 5.56
CA VAL A 360 -2.89 3.75 6.01
C VAL A 360 -3.82 2.77 6.70
N THR A 361 -4.74 3.29 7.52
CA THR A 361 -5.75 2.48 8.22
C THR A 361 -6.64 1.73 7.23
N GLN A 362 -7.19 2.41 6.21
CA GLN A 362 -8.05 1.78 5.22
C GLN A 362 -7.31 0.80 4.30
N VAL A 363 -6.08 1.13 3.86
CA VAL A 363 -5.25 0.21 3.05
C VAL A 363 -4.94 -1.06 3.83
N CYS A 364 -4.53 -0.92 5.10
CA CYS A 364 -4.18 -2.06 5.94
C CYS A 364 -5.42 -2.79 6.48
N GLY A 365 -6.59 -2.15 6.58
CA GLY A 365 -7.86 -2.80 6.90
C GLY A 365 -8.56 -3.47 5.72
N GLY A 366 -8.03 -3.28 4.51
CA GLY A 366 -8.59 -3.78 3.26
C GLY A 366 -8.06 -5.15 2.83
N GLU A 367 -7.93 -5.34 1.51
CA GLU A 367 -7.43 -6.59 0.90
C GLU A 367 -6.02 -6.96 1.39
N LEU A 368 -5.19 -5.97 1.75
CA LEU A 368 -3.85 -6.22 2.29
C LEU A 368 -3.89 -7.07 3.58
N ALA A 369 -4.85 -6.84 4.48
CA ALA A 369 -4.99 -7.66 5.68
C ALA A 369 -5.49 -9.08 5.40
N VAL A 370 -6.19 -9.30 4.28
CA VAL A 370 -6.63 -10.64 3.86
C VAL A 370 -5.43 -11.43 3.36
N ARG A 371 -4.63 -10.82 2.48
CA ARG A 371 -3.50 -11.48 1.80
C ARG A 371 -2.25 -11.54 2.66
N GLN A 372 -2.02 -10.53 3.50
CA GLN A 372 -0.82 -10.35 4.32
C GLN A 372 -1.17 -9.81 5.73
N PRO A 373 -1.90 -10.59 6.55
CA PRO A 373 -2.45 -10.13 7.83
C PRO A 373 -1.39 -9.60 8.80
N ALA A 374 -0.25 -10.27 8.94
CA ALA A 374 0.82 -9.83 9.84
C ALA A 374 1.38 -8.45 9.44
N ILE A 375 1.62 -8.23 8.14
CA ILE A 375 2.11 -6.96 7.57
C ILE A 375 1.11 -5.84 7.84
N ALA A 376 -0.18 -6.11 7.63
CA ALA A 376 -1.25 -5.16 7.89
C ALA A 376 -1.35 -4.82 9.38
N MET A 377 -1.33 -5.81 10.29
CA MET A 377 -1.46 -5.59 11.73
C MET A 377 -0.34 -4.71 12.28
N THR A 378 0.91 -4.91 11.87
CA THR A 378 2.03 -4.05 12.28
C THR A 378 1.80 -2.59 11.89
N ARG A 379 1.33 -2.35 10.67
CA ARG A 379 1.09 -0.98 10.18
C ARG A 379 -0.11 -0.34 10.85
N LEU A 380 -1.17 -1.12 11.14
CA LEU A 380 -2.30 -0.67 11.93
C LEU A 380 -1.91 -0.32 13.36
N ALA A 381 -1.01 -1.09 13.99
CA ALA A 381 -0.47 -0.73 15.30
C ALA A 381 0.21 0.64 15.27
N ARG A 382 0.97 0.93 14.21
CA ARG A 382 1.61 2.24 14.05
C ARG A 382 0.61 3.36 13.76
N ALA A 383 -0.38 3.12 12.90
CA ALA A 383 -1.43 4.08 12.61
C ALA A 383 -2.26 4.41 13.87
N ALA A 384 -2.56 3.41 14.69
CA ALA A 384 -3.30 3.56 15.93
C ALA A 384 -2.59 4.41 16.99
N VAL A 385 -1.25 4.55 16.95
CA VAL A 385 -0.54 5.51 17.81
C VAL A 385 -0.96 6.95 17.54
N HIS A 386 -1.29 7.27 16.28
CA HIS A 386 -1.62 8.62 15.81
C HIS A 386 -3.12 8.88 15.68
N ALA A 387 -3.95 7.85 15.86
CA ALA A 387 -5.40 7.95 15.74
C ALA A 387 -6.05 8.55 16.99
N GLN A 388 -7.23 9.14 16.80
CA GLN A 388 -8.11 9.59 17.88
C GLN A 388 -8.92 8.44 18.47
N TYR A 389 -9.42 8.63 19.70
CA TYR A 389 -10.25 7.67 20.43
C TYR A 389 -11.76 7.92 20.26
N PRO A 390 -12.50 6.92 19.77
CA PRO A 390 -12.16 6.13 18.59
C PRO A 390 -12.30 6.98 17.32
N SER A 391 -11.60 6.60 16.25
CA SER A 391 -11.80 7.19 14.92
C SER A 391 -12.62 6.23 14.05
N ARG A 392 -13.57 6.77 13.28
CA ARG A 392 -14.44 5.97 12.42
C ARG A 392 -13.67 5.02 11.47
N PRO A 393 -12.59 5.45 10.79
CA PRO A 393 -11.79 4.54 9.95
C PRO A 393 -11.18 3.36 10.74
N MET A 394 -10.80 3.58 12.00
CA MET A 394 -10.23 2.55 12.86
C MET A 394 -11.31 1.57 13.34
N VAL A 395 -12.49 2.06 13.73
CA VAL A 395 -13.66 1.24 14.07
C VAL A 395 -14.06 0.37 12.88
N ASP A 396 -14.24 0.97 11.70
CA ASP A 396 -14.63 0.23 10.49
C ASP A 396 -13.59 -0.83 10.11
N THR A 397 -12.30 -0.50 10.28
CA THR A 397 -11.19 -1.41 10.02
C THR A 397 -11.20 -2.59 10.99
N PHE A 398 -11.22 -2.35 12.30
CA PHE A 398 -11.19 -3.44 13.29
C PHE A 398 -12.48 -4.27 13.28
N ARG A 399 -13.64 -3.66 13.02
CA ARG A 399 -14.90 -4.38 12.77
C ARG A 399 -14.75 -5.38 11.63
N ARG A 400 -14.26 -4.93 10.48
CA ARG A 400 -14.03 -5.79 9.31
C ARG A 400 -13.00 -6.89 9.61
N LEU A 401 -11.91 -6.56 10.29
CA LEU A 401 -10.86 -7.53 10.63
C LEU A 401 -11.34 -8.59 11.63
N ALA A 402 -12.17 -8.21 12.59
CA ALA A 402 -12.80 -9.15 13.52
C ALA A 402 -13.71 -10.17 12.79
N GLN A 403 -14.31 -9.78 11.66
CA GLN A 403 -15.09 -10.70 10.82
C GLN A 403 -14.20 -11.61 9.98
N ILE A 404 -13.16 -11.06 9.34
CA ILE A 404 -12.36 -11.81 8.37
C ILE A 404 -11.32 -12.70 9.05
N ASN A 405 -10.56 -12.15 10.01
CA ASN A 405 -9.41 -12.81 10.63
C ASN A 405 -9.41 -12.62 12.17
N PRO A 406 -10.45 -13.10 12.90
CA PRO A 406 -10.59 -12.88 14.34
C PRO A 406 -9.40 -13.38 15.15
N ALA A 407 -8.79 -14.50 14.74
CA ALA A 407 -7.64 -15.09 15.44
C ALA A 407 -6.38 -14.21 15.39
N GLU A 408 -6.09 -13.59 14.24
CA GLU A 408 -4.94 -12.68 14.12
C GLU A 408 -5.19 -11.36 14.86
N VAL A 409 -6.43 -10.85 14.87
CA VAL A 409 -6.79 -9.68 15.68
C VAL A 409 -6.64 -9.96 17.16
N ALA A 410 -7.15 -11.10 17.65
CA ALA A 410 -7.03 -11.49 19.05
C ALA A 410 -5.55 -11.63 19.48
N LYS A 411 -4.73 -12.30 18.65
CA LYS A 411 -3.29 -12.45 18.87
C LYS A 411 -2.55 -11.10 18.88
N ALA A 412 -2.90 -10.21 17.96
CA ALA A 412 -2.34 -8.86 17.91
C ALA A 412 -2.71 -8.07 19.18
N LEU A 413 -3.98 -8.11 19.58
CA LEU A 413 -4.47 -7.46 20.79
C LEU A 413 -3.81 -8.00 22.06
N ASP A 414 -3.66 -9.32 22.18
CA ASP A 414 -2.93 -9.95 23.27
C ASP A 414 -1.50 -9.42 23.37
N THR A 415 -0.83 -9.30 22.22
CA THR A 415 0.54 -8.76 22.15
C THR A 415 0.58 -7.29 22.57
N TRP A 416 -0.34 -6.45 22.05
CA TRP A 416 -0.34 -5.01 22.28
C TRP A 416 -0.77 -4.61 23.70
N LEU A 417 -1.60 -5.43 24.36
CA LEU A 417 -2.05 -5.22 25.74
C LEU A 417 -1.21 -5.96 26.79
N THR A 418 -0.12 -6.63 26.39
CA THR A 418 0.74 -7.36 27.34
C THR A 418 1.56 -6.43 28.24
N GLU A 419 1.99 -5.28 27.73
CA GLU A 419 2.77 -4.31 28.52
C GLU A 419 1.92 -3.62 29.61
N ASP A 420 2.58 -3.19 30.69
CA ASP A 420 1.96 -2.45 31.78
C ASP A 420 2.74 -1.15 32.07
N PRO A 421 2.17 0.04 31.79
CA PRO A 421 0.85 0.27 31.19
C PRO A 421 0.77 -0.16 29.72
N ALA A 422 -0.45 -0.38 29.21
CA ALA A 422 -0.63 -0.71 27.81
C ALA A 422 -0.36 0.53 26.95
N LYS A 423 0.22 0.30 25.78
CA LYS A 423 0.55 1.40 24.86
C LYS A 423 -0.72 1.91 24.14
N LYS A 424 -0.71 3.21 23.77
CA LYS A 424 -1.81 3.89 23.05
C LYS A 424 -2.41 3.07 21.91
N HIS A 425 -1.60 2.46 21.05
CA HIS A 425 -2.11 1.66 19.93
C HIS A 425 -2.98 0.46 20.36
N GLY A 426 -2.62 -0.21 21.46
CA GLY A 426 -3.41 -1.30 22.03
C GLY A 426 -4.76 -0.80 22.57
N LEU A 427 -4.75 0.35 23.26
CA LEU A 427 -5.97 0.98 23.78
C LEU A 427 -6.89 1.49 22.66
N VAL A 428 -6.34 2.10 21.61
CA VAL A 428 -7.10 2.54 20.42
C VAL A 428 -7.72 1.34 19.72
N ALA A 429 -6.96 0.26 19.50
CA ALA A 429 -7.47 -0.96 18.89
C ALA A 429 -8.58 -1.60 19.73
N PHE A 430 -8.37 -1.68 21.05
CA PHE A 430 -9.36 -2.19 22.00
C PHE A 430 -10.66 -1.39 21.96
N LEU A 431 -10.58 -0.06 22.08
CA LEU A 431 -11.78 0.80 22.04
C LEU A 431 -12.47 0.76 20.67
N SER A 432 -11.70 0.67 19.58
CA SER A 432 -12.25 0.55 18.22
C SER A 432 -13.01 -0.77 18.01
N LEU A 433 -12.52 -1.87 18.60
CA LEU A 433 -13.25 -3.15 18.63
C LEU A 433 -14.51 -3.03 19.48
N ALA A 434 -14.41 -2.41 20.66
CA ALA A 434 -15.54 -2.23 21.56
C ALA A 434 -16.68 -1.41 20.94
N ALA A 435 -16.36 -0.48 20.04
CA ALA A 435 -17.31 0.34 19.29
C ALA A 435 -18.03 -0.37 18.13
N SER A 436 -17.87 -1.69 17.99
CA SER A 436 -18.57 -2.50 16.97
C SER A 436 -19.12 -3.78 17.59
N ASP A 437 -20.21 -4.32 17.04
CA ASP A 437 -20.82 -5.56 17.53
C ASP A 437 -19.87 -6.75 17.39
N GLU A 438 -19.22 -6.88 16.22
CA GLU A 438 -18.29 -7.97 15.95
C GLU A 438 -17.03 -7.87 16.80
N GLY A 439 -16.50 -6.66 16.98
CA GLY A 439 -15.37 -6.44 17.87
C GLY A 439 -15.74 -6.67 19.33
N THR A 440 -16.94 -6.28 19.78
CA THR A 440 -17.43 -6.54 21.14
C THR A 440 -17.52 -8.03 21.41
N ARG A 441 -18.09 -8.83 20.50
CA ARG A 441 -18.11 -10.29 20.63
C ARG A 441 -16.70 -10.88 20.70
N LEU A 442 -15.77 -10.38 19.88
CA LEU A 442 -14.37 -10.80 19.93
C LEU A 442 -13.74 -10.50 21.29
N LEU A 443 -13.93 -9.29 21.82
CA LEU A 443 -13.41 -8.87 23.13
C LEU A 443 -14.00 -9.71 24.27
N LEU A 444 -15.30 -9.99 24.27
CA LEU A 444 -15.89 -10.84 25.29
C LEU A 444 -15.33 -12.27 25.23
N ASN A 445 -15.08 -12.81 24.04
CA ASN A 445 -14.46 -14.12 23.89
C ASN A 445 -13.03 -14.19 24.42
N THR A 446 -12.26 -13.09 24.42
CA THR A 446 -10.90 -13.10 25.01
C THR A 446 -10.94 -13.18 26.54
N THR A 447 -12.06 -12.84 27.19
CA THR A 447 -12.22 -12.92 28.65
C THR A 447 -12.40 -14.34 29.19
N ASN A 448 -12.49 -15.35 28.31
CA ASN A 448 -12.60 -16.76 28.70
C ASN A 448 -11.32 -17.30 29.37
N SER A 449 -10.17 -16.63 29.17
CA SER A 449 -8.92 -16.94 29.90
C SER A 449 -8.68 -15.94 31.03
N PRO A 450 -8.05 -16.34 32.15
CA PRO A 450 -7.70 -15.43 33.23
C PRO A 450 -6.83 -14.26 32.77
N GLU A 451 -5.84 -14.53 31.91
CA GLU A 451 -4.94 -13.51 31.38
C GLU A 451 -5.67 -12.53 30.46
N GLY A 452 -6.55 -13.03 29.59
CA GLY A 452 -7.34 -12.20 28.68
C GLY A 452 -8.34 -11.33 29.44
N ARG A 453 -9.00 -11.88 30.47
CA ARG A 453 -9.86 -11.12 31.38
C ARG A 453 -9.09 -9.99 32.09
N GLN A 454 -7.89 -10.28 32.59
CA GLN A 454 -7.06 -9.28 33.24
C GLN A 454 -6.66 -8.14 32.28
N ARG A 455 -6.27 -8.47 31.05
CA ARG A 455 -5.95 -7.46 30.01
C ARG A 455 -7.18 -6.62 29.66
N PHE A 456 -8.34 -7.25 29.51
CA PHE A 456 -9.61 -6.57 29.24
C PHE A 456 -9.95 -5.54 30.33
N VAL A 457 -9.89 -5.95 31.60
CA VAL A 457 -10.18 -5.07 32.74
C VAL A 457 -9.18 -3.90 32.79
N ARG A 458 -7.89 -4.19 32.60
CA ARG A 458 -6.83 -3.19 32.61
C ARG A 458 -6.99 -2.17 31.47
N ALA A 459 -7.36 -2.61 30.27
CA ALA A 459 -7.55 -1.73 29.12
C ALA A 459 -8.66 -0.71 29.39
N TRP A 460 -9.82 -1.14 29.89
CA TRP A 460 -10.89 -0.23 30.30
C TRP A 460 -10.46 0.71 31.43
N GLN A 461 -9.77 0.20 32.45
CA GLN A 461 -9.29 1.03 33.55
C GLN A 461 -8.33 2.13 33.10
N GLN A 462 -7.46 1.84 32.13
CA GLN A 462 -6.54 2.83 31.55
C GLN A 462 -7.28 3.85 30.68
N LEU A 463 -8.22 3.40 29.84
CA LEU A 463 -9.06 4.27 29.02
C LEU A 463 -9.90 5.24 29.87
N LEU A 464 -10.38 4.79 31.03
CA LEU A 464 -11.16 5.63 31.96
C LEU A 464 -10.31 6.63 32.75
N GLN A 465 -8.99 6.41 32.84
CA GLN A 465 -8.05 7.30 33.54
C GLN A 465 -7.43 8.35 32.62
N ASP A 466 -7.35 8.07 31.33
CA ASP A 466 -6.72 8.93 30.34
C ASP A 466 -7.71 10.01 29.84
N GLU A 467 -7.35 11.29 30.03
CA GLU A 467 -8.21 12.43 29.67
C GLU A 467 -8.58 12.45 28.17
N GLU A 468 -7.71 11.94 27.30
CA GLU A 468 -7.94 11.91 25.84
C GLU A 468 -9.01 10.87 25.46
N SER A 469 -9.13 9.77 26.20
CA SER A 469 -10.00 8.64 25.86
C SER A 469 -11.21 8.46 26.78
N GLN A 470 -11.23 9.10 27.95
CA GLN A 470 -12.27 8.93 28.96
C GLN A 470 -13.67 9.14 28.38
N SER A 471 -13.95 10.28 27.73
CA SER A 471 -15.30 10.57 27.20
C SER A 471 -15.78 9.53 26.18
N ALA A 472 -14.87 8.95 25.41
CA ALA A 472 -15.20 7.96 24.41
C ALA A 472 -15.38 6.56 25.01
N ALA A 473 -14.56 6.20 26.00
CA ALA A 473 -14.72 4.98 26.77
C ALA A 473 -16.06 4.97 27.52
N ASP A 474 -16.39 6.12 28.09
CA ASP A 474 -17.63 6.43 28.78
C ASP A 474 -18.87 6.21 27.92
N GLU A 475 -18.89 6.80 26.73
CA GLU A 475 -19.96 6.63 25.73
C GLU A 475 -20.12 5.15 25.36
N GLN A 476 -19.00 4.45 25.12
CA GLN A 476 -19.03 3.06 24.70
C GLN A 476 -19.53 2.12 25.79
N LEU A 477 -19.12 2.34 27.05
CA LEU A 477 -19.65 1.59 28.18
C LEU A 477 -21.15 1.84 28.36
N GLY A 478 -21.61 3.09 28.21
CA GLY A 478 -23.03 3.42 28.23
C GLY A 478 -23.83 2.64 27.17
N ALA A 479 -23.31 2.57 25.94
CA ALA A 479 -23.91 1.78 24.87
C ALA A 479 -23.97 0.28 25.20
N TRP A 480 -22.90 -0.28 25.77
CA TRP A 480 -22.89 -1.68 26.22
C TRP A 480 -23.91 -1.95 27.34
N GLY A 481 -24.09 -1.01 28.27
CA GLY A 481 -25.10 -1.13 29.32
C GLY A 481 -26.52 -1.17 28.74
N ALA A 482 -26.84 -0.28 27.80
CA ALA A 482 -28.13 -0.27 27.12
C ALA A 482 -28.38 -1.58 26.32
N GLU A 483 -27.36 -2.08 25.61
CA GLU A 483 -27.45 -3.35 24.89
C GLU A 483 -27.62 -4.56 25.83
N ALA A 484 -26.99 -4.54 27.01
CA ALA A 484 -27.17 -5.58 28.02
C ALA A 484 -28.60 -5.59 28.60
N GLU A 485 -29.20 -4.41 28.82
CA GLU A 485 -30.59 -4.28 29.27
C GLU A 485 -31.59 -4.77 28.22
N ASN A 486 -31.30 -4.51 26.94
CA ASN A 486 -32.10 -4.98 25.81
C ASN A 486 -31.87 -6.46 25.45
N GLY A 487 -30.96 -7.16 26.12
CA GLY A 487 -30.63 -8.56 25.87
C GLY A 487 -29.74 -8.81 24.65
N GLY A 488 -29.16 -7.77 24.05
CA GLY A 488 -28.20 -7.87 22.94
C GLY A 488 -26.81 -8.36 23.36
N LEU A 489 -26.45 -8.18 24.64
CA LEU A 489 -25.19 -8.64 25.23
C LEU A 489 -25.41 -9.49 26.49
N PRO A 490 -24.48 -10.41 26.84
CA PRO A 490 -24.62 -11.27 28.00
C PRO A 490 -24.50 -10.49 29.32
N SER A 491 -25.64 -10.05 29.85
CA SER A 491 -25.73 -9.17 31.02
C SER A 491 -24.97 -9.68 32.25
N GLU A 492 -25.12 -10.96 32.62
CA GLU A 492 -24.43 -11.52 33.80
C GLU A 492 -22.89 -11.44 33.71
N LEU A 493 -22.34 -11.75 32.53
CA LEU A 493 -20.90 -11.69 32.26
C LEU A 493 -20.41 -10.24 32.29
N LEU A 494 -21.16 -9.33 31.66
CA LEU A 494 -20.82 -7.91 31.62
C LEU A 494 -20.89 -7.27 33.00
N VAL A 495 -21.90 -7.57 33.81
CA VAL A 495 -21.98 -7.10 35.20
C VAL A 495 -20.73 -7.53 35.97
N ASP A 496 -20.32 -8.79 35.82
CA ASP A 496 -19.15 -9.32 36.52
C ASP A 496 -17.85 -8.63 36.07
N LEU A 497 -17.64 -8.47 34.76
CA LEU A 497 -16.48 -7.77 34.18
C LEU A 497 -16.44 -6.28 34.56
N MET A 498 -17.56 -5.58 34.44
CA MET A 498 -17.64 -4.15 34.76
C MET A 498 -17.45 -3.91 36.25
N SER A 499 -17.85 -4.85 37.11
CA SER A 499 -17.57 -4.75 38.53
C SER A 499 -16.06 -4.81 38.85
N GLU A 500 -15.26 -5.52 38.04
CA GLU A 500 -13.79 -5.50 38.14
C GLU A 500 -13.19 -4.22 37.59
N VAL A 501 -13.72 -3.72 36.47
CA VAL A 501 -13.29 -2.44 35.88
C VAL A 501 -13.45 -1.31 36.89
N TYR A 502 -14.60 -1.24 37.56
CA TYR A 502 -14.94 -0.16 38.49
C TYR A 502 -14.60 -0.44 39.97
N GLU A 503 -14.02 -1.60 40.30
CA GLU A 503 -13.62 -1.93 41.67
C GLU A 503 -12.70 -0.87 42.30
N PRO A 504 -11.64 -0.36 41.63
CA PRO A 504 -10.74 0.60 42.24
C PRO A 504 -11.46 1.92 42.55
N ARG A 505 -11.17 2.50 43.73
CA ARG A 505 -11.87 3.72 44.21
C ARG A 505 -11.81 4.88 43.23
N ILE A 506 -10.73 5.00 42.45
CA ILE A 506 -10.56 6.05 41.42
C ILE A 506 -11.57 5.92 40.28
N HIS A 507 -12.04 4.71 39.96
CA HIS A 507 -12.99 4.45 38.88
C HIS A 507 -14.45 4.54 39.36
N ARG A 508 -14.71 4.32 40.66
CA ARG A 508 -16.06 4.42 41.24
C ARG A 508 -16.71 5.79 41.14
N SER A 509 -15.93 6.87 41.20
CA SER A 509 -16.46 8.22 40.96
C SER A 509 -17.01 8.33 39.53
N GLY A 510 -16.39 7.63 38.58
CA GLY A 510 -16.88 7.49 37.22
C GLY A 510 -18.24 6.81 37.14
N LEU A 511 -18.59 5.85 38.00
CA LEU A 511 -19.92 5.21 37.98
C LEU A 511 -21.07 6.20 38.25
N GLN A 512 -20.81 7.31 38.95
CA GLN A 512 -21.84 8.26 39.36
C GLN A 512 -22.59 8.89 38.18
N ARG A 513 -21.97 8.95 37.00
CA ARG A 513 -22.60 9.49 35.79
C ARG A 513 -23.65 8.56 35.16
N PHE A 514 -23.65 7.27 35.52
CA PHE A 514 -24.68 6.32 35.10
C PHE A 514 -25.86 6.26 36.09
N PHE A 515 -25.80 7.02 37.18
CA PHE A 515 -26.87 7.05 38.18
C PHE A 515 -28.07 7.83 37.62
N ALA A 516 -29.15 7.10 37.33
CA ALA A 516 -30.46 7.72 37.18
C ALA A 516 -30.93 8.22 38.56
N ARG A 517 -31.66 9.35 38.60
CA ARG A 517 -32.17 9.93 39.86
C ARG A 517 -33.40 9.18 40.43
N ASP A 518 -33.85 8.12 39.78
CA ASP A 518 -35.09 7.40 40.11
C ASP A 518 -34.85 6.02 40.74
N SER A 519 -35.87 5.50 41.40
CA SER A 519 -35.88 4.19 42.09
C SER A 519 -35.49 3.01 41.19
N ASP A 520 -35.69 3.17 39.88
CA ASP A 520 -35.46 2.13 38.88
C ASP A 520 -33.96 1.88 38.63
N PHE A 521 -33.07 2.76 39.14
CA PHE A 521 -31.62 2.55 39.03
C PHE A 521 -31.16 1.25 39.71
N GLN A 522 -31.76 0.85 40.84
CA GLN A 522 -31.32 -0.36 41.54
C GLN A 522 -31.61 -1.65 40.76
N ASP A 523 -32.58 -1.61 39.85
CA ASP A 523 -32.99 -2.73 39.00
C ASP A 523 -32.41 -2.64 37.59
N SER A 524 -31.63 -1.59 37.30
CA SER A 524 -30.92 -1.41 36.03
C SER A 524 -29.60 -2.19 35.97
N PHE A 525 -29.03 -2.33 34.78
CA PHE A 525 -27.73 -2.97 34.58
C PHE A 525 -26.64 -2.31 35.43
N TRP A 526 -26.60 -0.98 35.45
CA TRP A 526 -25.60 -0.21 36.21
C TRP A 526 -25.83 -0.26 37.72
N GLY A 527 -27.08 -0.41 38.17
CA GLY A 527 -27.40 -0.68 39.58
C GLY A 527 -26.81 -2.00 40.05
N GLU A 528 -26.92 -3.04 39.22
CA GLU A 528 -26.35 -4.35 39.53
C GLU A 528 -24.82 -4.33 39.52
N VAL A 529 -24.19 -3.65 38.55
CA VAL A 529 -22.74 -3.41 38.56
C VAL A 529 -22.31 -2.73 39.86
N TYR A 530 -23.02 -1.67 40.27
CA TYR A 530 -22.70 -0.92 41.48
C TYR A 530 -22.81 -1.77 42.76
N ARG A 531 -23.87 -2.59 42.89
CA ARG A 531 -24.01 -3.55 44.00
C ARG A 531 -22.81 -4.50 44.07
N ARG A 532 -22.42 -5.06 42.93
CA ARG A 532 -21.32 -6.03 42.83
C ARG A 532 -19.95 -5.40 43.13
N VAL A 533 -19.73 -4.15 42.73
CA VAL A 533 -18.53 -3.36 43.11
C VAL A 533 -18.43 -3.20 44.63
N ILE A 534 -19.54 -2.85 45.31
CA ILE A 534 -19.55 -2.70 46.77
C ILE A 534 -19.19 -4.02 47.45
N ILE A 535 -19.79 -5.14 47.02
CA ILE A 535 -19.52 -6.47 47.58
C ILE A 535 -18.05 -6.84 47.43
N ARG A 536 -17.49 -6.75 46.21
CA ARG A 536 -16.09 -7.07 45.92
C ARG A 536 -15.11 -6.22 46.74
N THR A 537 -15.44 -4.95 46.95
CA THR A 537 -14.64 -4.06 47.80
C THR A 537 -14.57 -4.56 49.23
N HIS A 538 -15.73 -4.88 49.80
CA HIS A 538 -15.82 -5.33 51.18
C HIS A 538 -15.10 -6.66 51.40
N GLU A 539 -15.16 -7.55 50.41
CA GLU A 539 -14.40 -8.81 50.41
C GLU A 539 -12.89 -8.57 50.35
N ARG A 540 -12.45 -7.61 49.53
CA ARG A 540 -11.04 -7.23 49.44
C ARG A 540 -10.53 -6.58 50.73
N GLU A 541 -11.25 -5.60 51.28
CA GLU A 541 -10.91 -4.92 52.54
C GLU A 541 -10.76 -5.94 53.68
N LYS A 542 -11.71 -6.89 53.79
CA LYS A 542 -11.62 -8.03 54.72
C LYS A 542 -10.41 -8.94 54.47
N ALA A 543 -10.05 -9.19 53.22
CA ALA A 543 -8.90 -10.03 52.87
C ALA A 543 -7.54 -9.33 53.10
N SER A 544 -7.49 -8.01 52.98
CA SER A 544 -6.29 -7.19 53.24
C SER A 544 -6.09 -6.82 54.71
N GLY A 545 -7.06 -7.09 55.59
CA GLY A 545 -6.94 -6.87 57.03
C GLY A 545 -6.99 -5.39 57.45
N GLU A 546 -7.59 -4.54 56.64
CA GLU A 546 -7.97 -3.16 57.00
C GLU A 546 -9.32 -3.13 57.73
#